data_AF-A0A9E2F545-F1
#
_entry.id   AF-A0A9E2F545-F1
#
_cell.length_a   1.000
_cell.length_b   1.000
_cell.length_c   1.000
_cell.angle_alpha   90.00
_cell.angle_beta   90.00
_cell.angle_gamma   90.00
#
_symmetry.space_group_name_H-M   'P 1'
#
loop_
_entity.id
_entity.type
_entity.pdbx_description
1 polymer ?
#
loop_
_entity_poly.entity_id
_entity_poly.type
_entity_poly.pdbx_seq_one_letter_code
_entity_poly.pdbx_strand_id
1 'polypeptide(L)'
;MKVLRIGLARDLGLLVVAFFLSSTSNAVGVGGLVVFGDSLSDTGNLFAATGGTVPPPPYFNGRFSNGLIWVDTLTSSLSISVDNYAVGGAQTGTMNVNDGLPGGPFGGLQDQIADYTGGTVDTTATHIVWAGANNFTTIPADISAAISTSVTELLTAVGNLKAQGVTDIWLINLPDLGLTPRLLDLGLGAQGSALTDAFNGALNTGLAGAGFTDVNVFDSAGALRDIVADPGAFGFANVTDGCLNDLTCLLSPTVADTYMFWDDIHPTTVTHDILAQRLEVALMHAIPVPAAVWLFASALMALGWARRRVA
;
A
#
# COMPACT_ATOMS: atom_id res chain seq x y z
N MET A 1 31.62 83.38 -0.07
CA MET A 1 30.21 82.94 -0.16
C MET A 1 30.20 81.47 -0.56
N LYS A 2 29.65 80.63 0.33
CA LYS A 2 29.26 79.20 0.22
C LYS A 2 30.11 78.22 -0.62
N VAL A 3 30.68 77.27 0.13
CA VAL A 3 31.16 75.94 -0.23
C VAL A 3 30.04 75.07 -0.82
N LEU A 4 30.34 74.24 -1.83
CA LEU A 4 29.83 72.86 -1.88
C LEU A 4 30.75 71.94 -2.73
N ARG A 5 31.35 70.95 -2.07
CA ARG A 5 31.96 69.76 -2.66
C ARG A 5 30.89 68.66 -2.73
N ILE A 6 30.75 67.99 -3.87
CA ILE A 6 30.25 66.61 -4.01
C ILE A 6 30.98 66.07 -5.26
N GLY A 7 31.73 64.98 -5.28
CA GLY A 7 31.68 63.77 -4.48
C GLY A 7 31.45 62.60 -5.44
N LEU A 8 32.54 61.92 -5.81
CA LEU A 8 32.59 60.68 -6.59
C LEU A 8 31.52 59.66 -6.14
N ALA A 9 30.79 59.06 -7.07
CA ALA A 9 30.17 57.75 -6.85
C ALA A 9 30.71 56.80 -7.92
N ARG A 10 31.69 55.99 -7.51
CA ARG A 10 32.23 54.85 -8.26
C ARG A 10 31.16 53.76 -8.31
N ASP A 11 31.04 53.16 -9.48
CA ASP A 11 30.33 51.91 -9.73
C ASP A 11 30.65 50.87 -8.65
N LEU A 12 29.63 50.48 -7.88
CA LEU A 12 29.69 49.30 -7.03
C LEU A 12 28.81 48.24 -7.69
N GLY A 13 29.43 47.43 -8.54
CA GLY A 13 28.82 46.22 -9.07
C GLY A 13 28.41 45.30 -7.93
N LEU A 14 27.11 45.13 -7.73
CA LEU A 14 26.58 44.11 -6.83
C LEU A 14 26.75 42.75 -7.54
N LEU A 15 27.86 42.08 -7.25
CA LEU A 15 28.02 40.66 -7.53
C LEU A 15 27.07 39.91 -6.59
N VAL A 16 25.87 39.58 -7.05
CA VAL A 16 24.98 38.64 -6.36
C VAL A 16 25.58 37.25 -6.56
N VAL A 17 26.45 36.84 -5.64
CA VAL A 17 26.82 35.43 -5.49
C VAL A 17 25.59 34.72 -4.94
N ALA A 18 24.77 34.19 -5.83
CA ALA A 18 23.75 33.22 -5.45
C ALA A 18 24.50 31.98 -4.95
N PHE A 19 24.63 31.87 -3.62
CA PHE A 19 24.94 30.60 -2.98
C PHE A 19 23.76 29.67 -3.29
N PHE A 20 23.88 28.90 -4.38
CA PHE A 20 23.17 27.64 -4.48
C PHE A 20 23.74 26.74 -3.39
N LEU A 21 23.23 26.90 -2.17
CA LEU A 21 23.18 25.77 -1.25
C LEU A 21 22.26 24.78 -1.94
N SER A 22 22.86 23.90 -2.75
CA SER A 22 22.28 22.60 -3.03
C SER A 22 22.11 21.94 -1.66
N SER A 23 20.99 22.22 -0.99
CA SER A 23 20.44 21.22 -0.10
C SER A 23 20.24 20.04 -1.02
N THR A 24 21.13 19.05 -0.94
CA THR A 24 20.74 17.70 -1.25
C THR A 24 19.50 17.49 -0.41
N SER A 25 18.31 17.65 -1.00
CA SER A 25 17.18 16.95 -0.46
C SER A 25 17.65 15.51 -0.51
N ASN A 26 18.01 14.96 0.63
CA ASN A 26 17.73 13.55 0.80
C ASN A 26 16.22 13.51 0.62
N ALA A 27 15.77 13.24 -0.61
CA ALA A 27 14.51 12.59 -0.76
C ALA A 27 14.66 11.42 0.20
N VAL A 28 13.86 11.43 1.26
CA VAL A 28 13.73 10.26 2.12
C VAL A 28 13.08 9.25 1.20
N GLY A 29 13.89 8.59 0.38
CA GLY A 29 13.44 7.48 -0.43
C GLY A 29 13.06 6.37 0.53
N VAL A 30 12.03 5.62 0.18
CA VAL A 30 11.71 4.37 0.87
C VAL A 30 12.99 3.53 0.90
N GLY A 31 13.55 3.29 2.10
CA GLY A 31 14.85 2.62 2.25
C GLY A 31 14.79 1.13 1.91
N GLY A 32 13.59 0.56 1.95
CA GLY A 32 13.20 -0.82 1.68
C GLY A 32 11.75 -1.05 2.12
N LEU A 33 11.16 -2.16 1.72
CA LEU A 33 9.85 -2.61 2.21
C LEU A 33 9.99 -3.82 3.12
N VAL A 34 9.19 -3.86 4.16
CA VAL A 34 8.88 -5.09 4.88
C VAL A 34 7.38 -5.32 4.74
N VAL A 35 6.98 -6.46 4.18
CA VAL A 35 5.57 -6.74 3.83
C VAL A 35 5.06 -7.92 4.64
N PHE A 36 3.87 -7.76 5.22
CA PHE A 36 3.13 -8.81 5.93
C PHE A 36 1.73 -8.92 5.34
N GLY A 37 1.18 -10.12 5.35
CA GLY A 37 -0.16 -10.31 4.82
C GLY A 37 -0.46 -11.71 4.32
N ASP A 38 -1.35 -11.74 3.33
CA ASP A 38 -1.89 -12.95 2.75
C ASP A 38 -1.56 -13.12 1.26
N SER A 39 -2.40 -13.84 0.53
CA SER A 39 -2.25 -14.14 -0.89
C SER A 39 -2.22 -12.90 -1.79
N LEU A 40 -2.80 -11.77 -1.35
CA LEU A 40 -2.73 -10.51 -2.09
C LEU A 40 -1.32 -9.92 -2.12
N SER A 41 -0.44 -10.37 -1.22
CA SER A 41 0.94 -9.88 -1.06
C SER A 41 1.99 -11.00 -1.17
N ASP A 42 1.60 -12.27 -1.20
CA ASP A 42 2.50 -13.42 -1.26
C ASP A 42 3.20 -13.53 -2.63
N THR A 43 4.53 -13.38 -2.63
CA THR A 43 5.40 -13.51 -3.81
C THR A 43 5.98 -14.93 -4.01
N GLY A 44 5.38 -15.95 -3.39
CA GLY A 44 5.72 -17.36 -3.54
C GLY A 44 6.14 -18.09 -2.25
N ASN A 45 5.91 -17.51 -1.07
CA ASN A 45 6.19 -18.11 0.23
C ASN A 45 5.36 -19.38 0.46
N LEU A 46 4.04 -19.32 0.27
CA LEU A 46 3.20 -20.53 0.37
C LEU A 46 3.57 -21.55 -0.72
N PHE A 47 3.90 -21.07 -1.92
CA PHE A 47 4.33 -21.94 -3.02
C PHE A 47 5.59 -22.71 -2.66
N ALA A 48 6.60 -22.06 -2.10
CA ALA A 48 7.79 -22.72 -1.60
C ALA A 48 7.47 -23.70 -0.45
N ALA A 49 6.67 -23.28 0.53
CA ALA A 49 6.33 -24.08 1.72
C ALA A 49 5.54 -25.35 1.37
N THR A 50 4.75 -25.31 0.29
CA THR A 50 3.96 -26.44 -0.21
C THR A 50 4.70 -27.28 -1.26
N GLY A 51 6.00 -27.07 -1.45
CA GLY A 51 6.80 -27.81 -2.42
C GLY A 51 6.44 -27.52 -3.88
N GLY A 52 5.92 -26.32 -4.15
CA GLY A 52 5.55 -25.85 -5.49
C GLY A 52 4.16 -26.25 -5.94
N THR A 53 3.22 -26.44 -5.01
CA THR A 53 1.88 -26.95 -5.34
C THR A 53 0.76 -25.92 -5.18
N VAL A 54 0.95 -24.88 -4.37
CA VAL A 54 -0.09 -23.88 -4.08
C VAL A 54 0.46 -22.45 -4.23
N PRO A 55 -0.13 -21.59 -5.07
CA PRO A 55 -1.19 -21.92 -6.01
C PRO A 55 -0.66 -22.78 -7.18
N PRO A 56 -1.47 -23.70 -7.74
CA PRO A 56 -1.08 -24.50 -8.89
C PRO A 56 -1.11 -23.67 -10.18
N PRO A 57 -0.62 -24.15 -11.33
CA PRO A 57 -0.93 -23.53 -12.61
C PRO A 57 -2.45 -23.42 -12.84
N PRO A 58 -2.95 -22.37 -13.53
CA PRO A 58 -2.21 -21.38 -14.33
C PRO A 58 -1.77 -20.11 -13.57
N TYR A 59 -1.69 -20.14 -12.24
CA TYR A 59 -1.18 -19.01 -11.47
C TYR A 59 0.30 -18.73 -11.74
N PHE A 60 0.69 -17.46 -11.71
CA PHE A 60 2.01 -17.01 -12.13
C PHE A 60 3.06 -17.21 -11.02
N ASN A 61 3.99 -18.15 -11.21
CA ASN A 61 5.20 -18.30 -10.38
C ASN A 61 4.94 -18.17 -8.86
N GLY A 62 3.90 -18.85 -8.37
CA GLY A 62 3.52 -18.88 -6.95
C GLY A 62 2.74 -17.67 -6.44
N ARG A 63 2.44 -16.66 -7.27
CA ARG A 63 1.53 -15.56 -6.94
C ARG A 63 0.10 -16.01 -7.12
N PHE A 64 -0.80 -15.51 -6.28
CA PHE A 64 -2.25 -15.70 -6.46
C PHE A 64 -2.82 -14.74 -7.51
N SER A 65 -2.19 -14.69 -8.69
CA SER A 65 -2.62 -13.87 -9.83
C SER A 65 -2.09 -14.48 -11.14
N ASN A 66 -2.40 -13.85 -12.27
CA ASN A 66 -1.88 -14.21 -13.59
C ASN A 66 -0.55 -13.54 -13.96
N GLY A 67 0.03 -12.75 -13.05
CA GLY A 67 1.28 -12.04 -13.27
C GLY A 67 1.89 -11.52 -11.99
N LEU A 68 2.67 -10.45 -12.12
CA LEU A 68 3.26 -9.73 -10.99
C LEU A 68 2.14 -9.10 -10.15
N ILE A 69 2.35 -9.08 -8.83
CA ILE A 69 1.44 -8.44 -7.88
C ILE A 69 2.01 -7.11 -7.40
N TRP A 70 1.23 -6.38 -6.59
CA TRP A 70 1.58 -5.01 -6.21
C TRP A 70 2.97 -4.88 -5.56
N VAL A 71 3.41 -5.89 -4.80
CA VAL A 71 4.75 -5.93 -4.17
C VAL A 71 5.83 -5.96 -5.24
N ASP A 72 5.69 -6.82 -6.24
CA ASP A 72 6.64 -6.95 -7.34
C ASP A 72 6.74 -5.63 -8.14
N THR A 73 5.59 -5.04 -8.46
CA THR A 73 5.49 -3.80 -9.24
C THR A 73 6.07 -2.61 -8.48
N LEU A 74 5.69 -2.42 -7.21
CA LEU A 74 6.12 -1.29 -6.38
C LEU A 74 7.63 -1.32 -6.10
N THR A 75 8.17 -2.52 -5.81
CA THR A 75 9.61 -2.66 -5.53
C THR A 75 10.46 -2.44 -6.78
N SER A 76 9.96 -2.88 -7.94
CA SER A 76 10.58 -2.62 -9.23
C SER A 76 10.54 -1.13 -9.60
N SER A 77 9.41 -0.46 -9.45
CA SER A 77 9.25 0.97 -9.81
C SER A 77 10.14 1.87 -8.95
N LEU A 78 10.19 1.60 -7.64
CA LEU A 78 10.99 2.37 -6.70
C LEU A 78 12.46 1.94 -6.65
N SER A 79 12.83 0.81 -7.27
CA SER A 79 14.18 0.22 -7.21
C SER A 79 14.64 -0.04 -5.78
N ILE A 80 13.76 -0.60 -4.96
CA ILE A 80 13.99 -0.88 -3.52
C ILE A 80 13.97 -2.37 -3.24
N SER A 81 14.66 -2.79 -2.18
CA SER A 81 14.56 -4.17 -1.67
C SER A 81 13.26 -4.40 -0.92
N VAL A 82 12.81 -5.66 -0.89
CA VAL A 82 11.69 -6.11 -0.07
C VAL A 82 12.07 -7.33 0.75
N ASP A 83 11.67 -7.33 2.01
CA ASP A 83 11.56 -8.51 2.84
C ASP A 83 10.07 -8.86 3.01
N ASN A 84 9.63 -9.96 2.40
CA ASN A 84 8.21 -10.30 2.29
C ASN A 84 7.87 -11.52 3.12
N TYR A 85 7.12 -11.30 4.21
CA TYR A 85 6.63 -12.31 5.12
C TYR A 85 5.21 -12.78 4.80
N ALA A 86 4.53 -12.19 3.80
CA ALA A 86 3.17 -12.56 3.47
C ALA A 86 3.07 -14.03 3.01
N VAL A 87 2.06 -14.74 3.51
CA VAL A 87 1.81 -16.15 3.18
C VAL A 87 0.36 -16.32 2.76
N GLY A 88 0.15 -16.92 1.60
CA GLY A 88 -1.17 -17.20 1.06
C GLY A 88 -2.09 -17.84 2.09
N GLY A 89 -3.26 -17.23 2.28
CA GLY A 89 -4.27 -17.74 3.21
C GLY A 89 -4.14 -17.31 4.67
N ALA A 90 -3.14 -16.50 5.02
CA ALA A 90 -2.98 -15.99 6.38
C ALA A 90 -4.20 -15.17 6.83
N GLN A 91 -4.67 -15.44 8.04
CA GLN A 91 -5.66 -14.60 8.75
C GLN A 91 -4.94 -13.55 9.62
N THR A 92 -5.67 -12.61 10.21
CA THR A 92 -5.11 -11.58 11.11
C THR A 92 -4.52 -12.15 12.40
N GLY A 93 -4.97 -13.34 12.82
CA GLY A 93 -4.48 -14.08 13.98
C GLY A 93 -3.27 -14.97 13.66
N THR A 94 -3.23 -16.17 14.23
CA THR A 94 -2.18 -17.20 14.00
C THR A 94 -2.63 -18.30 13.04
N MET A 95 -3.82 -18.19 12.48
CA MET A 95 -4.41 -19.23 11.63
C MET A 95 -4.14 -18.95 10.15
N ASN A 96 -4.01 -20.02 9.37
CA ASN A 96 -4.00 -19.98 7.92
C ASN A 96 -5.12 -20.88 7.35
N VAL A 97 -5.82 -20.43 6.32
CA VAL A 97 -6.85 -21.28 5.66
C VAL A 97 -6.25 -22.52 5.02
N ASN A 98 -4.95 -22.53 4.75
CA ASN A 98 -4.21 -23.64 4.17
C ASN A 98 -3.57 -24.57 5.21
N ASP A 99 -3.71 -24.36 6.53
CA ASP A 99 -3.00 -25.12 7.58
C ASP A 99 -3.20 -26.65 7.50
N GLY A 100 -4.26 -27.11 6.84
CA GLY A 100 -4.51 -28.54 6.60
C GLY A 100 -3.67 -29.17 5.48
N LEU A 101 -2.91 -28.40 4.71
CA LEU A 101 -2.09 -28.92 3.60
C LEU A 101 -0.74 -29.45 4.10
N PRO A 102 -0.11 -30.38 3.36
CA PRO A 102 1.26 -30.82 3.66
C PRO A 102 2.24 -29.64 3.71
N GLY A 103 3.08 -29.60 4.74
CA GLY A 103 4.00 -28.49 5.00
C GLY A 103 3.50 -27.48 6.01
N GLY A 104 2.22 -27.54 6.40
CA GLY A 104 1.66 -26.70 7.46
C GLY A 104 2.03 -27.16 8.89
N PRO A 105 1.64 -26.38 9.91
CA PRO A 105 0.90 -25.11 9.81
C PRO A 105 1.76 -24.00 9.18
N PHE A 106 1.13 -23.11 8.43
CA PHE A 106 1.80 -21.99 7.76
C PHE A 106 1.71 -20.68 8.54
N GLY A 107 0.78 -20.61 9.50
CA GLY A 107 0.64 -19.46 10.40
C GLY A 107 -0.11 -18.27 9.78
N GLY A 108 -0.50 -17.34 10.65
CA GLY A 108 -1.20 -16.12 10.30
C GLY A 108 -0.32 -14.87 10.44
N LEU A 109 -0.93 -13.69 10.34
CA LEU A 109 -0.23 -12.40 10.48
C LEU A 109 0.53 -12.29 11.81
N GLN A 110 -0.02 -12.78 12.92
CA GLN A 110 0.68 -12.68 14.21
C GLN A 110 1.99 -13.48 14.21
N ASP A 111 2.04 -14.62 13.53
CA ASP A 111 3.24 -15.45 13.41
C ASP A 111 4.28 -14.76 12.52
N GLN A 112 3.85 -14.17 11.39
CA GLN A 112 4.72 -13.38 10.51
C GLN A 112 5.38 -12.21 11.26
N ILE A 113 4.60 -11.49 12.09
CA ILE A 113 5.12 -10.39 12.92
C ILE A 113 6.05 -10.91 14.00
N ALA A 114 5.73 -12.04 14.65
CA ALA A 114 6.59 -12.64 15.67
C ALA A 114 7.93 -13.10 15.07
N ASP A 115 7.92 -13.72 13.89
CA ASP A 115 9.12 -14.16 13.18
C ASP A 115 10.03 -12.98 12.81
N TYR A 116 9.46 -11.90 12.27
CA TYR A 116 10.21 -10.69 11.95
C TYR A 116 10.79 -10.03 13.21
N THR A 117 9.98 -9.85 14.24
CA THR A 117 10.38 -9.16 15.48
C THR A 117 11.26 -10.01 16.41
N GLY A 118 11.35 -11.32 16.18
CA GLY A 118 12.33 -12.20 16.81
C GLY A 118 13.76 -12.02 16.27
N GLY A 119 13.89 -11.34 15.12
CA GLY A 119 15.16 -11.02 14.46
C GLY A 119 15.66 -9.59 14.71
N THR A 120 16.56 -9.13 13.83
CA THR A 120 16.95 -7.71 13.80
C THR A 120 15.94 -6.94 12.97
N VAL A 121 15.15 -6.09 13.62
CA VAL A 121 14.13 -5.26 12.99
C VAL A 121 14.79 -4.08 12.25
N ASP A 122 14.55 -3.98 10.95
CA ASP A 122 14.85 -2.79 10.17
C ASP A 122 13.81 -1.72 10.50
N THR A 123 14.23 -0.67 11.21
CA THR A 123 13.37 0.48 11.56
C THR A 123 13.41 1.60 10.53
N THR A 124 14.21 1.43 9.46
CA THR A 124 14.38 2.41 8.37
C THR A 124 13.55 2.08 7.14
N ALA A 125 13.06 0.84 7.04
CA ALA A 125 12.12 0.40 6.01
C ALA A 125 10.69 0.91 6.28
N THR A 126 9.88 0.91 5.22
CA THR A 126 8.41 1.07 5.32
C THR A 126 7.78 -0.30 5.56
N HIS A 127 6.97 -0.44 6.61
CA HIS A 127 6.30 -1.69 6.96
C HIS A 127 4.86 -1.65 6.48
N ILE A 128 4.49 -2.55 5.56
CA ILE A 128 3.15 -2.63 4.99
C ILE A 128 2.49 -3.91 5.48
N VAL A 129 1.30 -3.78 6.09
CA VAL A 129 0.47 -4.90 6.52
C VAL A 129 -0.81 -4.91 5.70
N TRP A 130 -1.09 -6.01 5.01
CA TRP A 130 -2.34 -6.24 4.30
C TRP A 130 -2.91 -7.63 4.61
N ALA A 131 -3.82 -7.69 5.57
CA ALA A 131 -4.47 -8.93 5.99
C ALA A 131 -5.91 -8.68 6.43
N GLY A 132 -6.74 -9.73 6.39
CA GLY A 132 -8.11 -9.71 6.89
C GLY A 132 -9.11 -10.41 5.99
N ALA A 133 -8.85 -10.50 4.68
CA ALA A 133 -9.77 -11.13 3.74
C ALA A 133 -10.04 -12.60 4.11
N ASN A 134 -9.02 -13.34 4.56
CA ASN A 134 -9.15 -14.74 4.95
C ASN A 134 -9.99 -14.97 6.22
N ASN A 135 -10.21 -13.94 7.05
CA ASN A 135 -11.15 -14.03 8.19
C ASN A 135 -12.61 -14.05 7.72
N PHE A 136 -12.86 -13.71 6.45
CA PHE A 136 -14.19 -13.59 5.83
C PHE A 136 -14.29 -14.38 4.52
N THR A 137 -13.61 -15.55 4.44
CA THR A 137 -13.74 -16.47 3.29
C THR A 137 -15.18 -16.86 2.97
N THR A 138 -16.05 -16.80 3.99
CA THR A 138 -17.51 -16.75 3.90
C THR A 138 -18.03 -15.63 4.80
N ILE A 139 -19.29 -15.21 4.61
CA ILE A 139 -19.94 -14.27 5.54
C ILE A 139 -20.20 -15.00 6.87
N PRO A 140 -19.56 -14.59 7.98
CA PRO A 140 -19.71 -15.26 9.26
C PRO A 140 -21.09 -15.00 9.85
N ALA A 141 -21.57 -15.92 10.69
CA ALA A 141 -22.86 -15.76 11.38
C ALA A 141 -22.86 -14.56 12.35
N ASP A 142 -21.73 -14.29 13.00
CA ASP A 142 -21.51 -13.12 13.85
C ASP A 142 -20.45 -12.21 13.23
N ILE A 143 -20.90 -11.35 12.31
CA ILE A 143 -20.04 -10.39 11.60
C ILE A 143 -19.38 -9.41 12.58
N SER A 144 -20.10 -8.96 13.61
CA SER A 144 -19.59 -7.97 14.56
C SER A 144 -18.43 -8.55 15.38
N ALA A 145 -18.58 -9.77 15.90
CA ALA A 145 -17.52 -10.45 16.62
C ALA A 145 -16.30 -10.72 15.72
N ALA A 146 -16.51 -11.19 14.49
CA ALA A 146 -15.43 -11.44 13.54
C ALA A 146 -14.65 -10.17 13.19
N ILE A 147 -15.34 -9.04 12.95
CA ILE A 147 -14.69 -7.73 12.74
C ILE A 147 -13.90 -7.31 13.98
N SER A 148 -14.51 -7.37 15.16
CA SER A 148 -13.86 -6.96 16.43
C SER A 148 -12.57 -7.73 16.69
N THR A 149 -12.59 -9.06 16.52
CA THR A 149 -11.41 -9.91 16.66
C THR A 149 -10.34 -9.52 15.65
N SER A 150 -10.69 -9.46 14.37
CA SER A 150 -9.72 -9.21 13.29
C SER A 150 -9.06 -7.83 13.41
N VAL A 151 -9.83 -6.80 13.77
CA VAL A 151 -9.31 -5.45 14.03
C VAL A 151 -8.39 -5.43 15.25
N THR A 152 -8.77 -6.12 16.34
CA THR A 152 -7.93 -6.21 17.54
C THR A 152 -6.57 -6.86 17.23
N GLU A 153 -6.56 -7.89 16.40
CA GLU A 153 -5.34 -8.57 15.95
C GLU A 153 -4.49 -7.67 15.06
N LEU A 154 -5.08 -6.91 14.13
CA LEU A 154 -4.35 -5.91 13.33
C LEU A 154 -3.71 -4.82 14.22
N LEU A 155 -4.45 -4.29 15.20
CA LEU A 155 -3.89 -3.33 16.16
C LEU A 155 -2.76 -3.93 16.99
N THR A 156 -2.85 -5.22 17.32
CA THR A 156 -1.78 -5.95 18.03
C THR A 156 -0.53 -6.05 17.15
N ALA A 157 -0.68 -6.40 15.87
CA ALA A 157 0.43 -6.44 14.91
C ALA A 157 1.12 -5.07 14.79
N VAL A 158 0.35 -4.00 14.63
CA VAL A 158 0.86 -2.61 14.62
C VAL A 158 1.59 -2.27 15.92
N GLY A 159 0.99 -2.60 17.07
CA GLY A 159 1.58 -2.35 18.38
C GLY A 159 2.92 -3.07 18.56
N ASN A 160 3.04 -4.30 18.08
CA ASN A 160 4.27 -5.09 18.13
C ASN A 160 5.38 -4.49 17.26
N LEU A 161 5.06 -4.04 16.04
CA LEU A 161 6.01 -3.30 15.20
C LEU A 161 6.48 -2.01 15.87
N LYS A 162 5.56 -1.22 16.40
CA LYS A 162 5.87 0.02 17.13
C LYS A 162 6.74 -0.22 18.36
N ALA A 163 6.52 -1.32 19.09
CA ALA A 163 7.33 -1.70 20.24
C ALA A 163 8.81 -1.97 19.87
N GLN A 164 9.08 -2.32 18.62
CA GLN A 164 10.43 -2.49 18.07
C GLN A 164 11.03 -1.19 17.51
N GLY A 165 10.35 -0.06 17.65
CA GLY A 165 10.80 1.24 17.16
C GLY A 165 10.47 1.49 15.69
N VAL A 166 9.62 0.68 15.07
CA VAL A 166 9.12 0.94 13.71
C VAL A 166 8.23 2.19 13.73
N THR A 167 8.49 3.12 12.82
CA THR A 167 7.78 4.41 12.74
C THR A 167 7.00 4.62 11.46
N ASP A 168 7.42 4.03 10.33
CA ASP A 168 6.71 4.11 9.06
C ASP A 168 5.89 2.83 8.82
N ILE A 169 4.62 2.86 9.26
CA ILE A 169 3.70 1.72 9.15
C ILE A 169 2.52 2.11 8.28
N TRP A 170 2.22 1.25 7.32
CA TRP A 170 1.07 1.33 6.45
C TRP A 170 0.19 0.11 6.64
N LEU A 171 -1.11 0.36 6.85
CA LEU A 171 -2.13 -0.66 6.67
C LEU A 171 -2.78 -0.48 5.31
N ILE A 172 -2.94 -1.57 4.57
CA ILE A 172 -3.89 -1.59 3.47
C ILE A 172 -5.21 -2.11 4.05
N ASN A 173 -6.27 -1.31 3.95
CA ASN A 173 -7.57 -1.69 4.51
C ASN A 173 -8.18 -2.88 3.76
N LEU A 174 -9.27 -3.45 4.28
CA LEU A 174 -9.93 -4.59 3.65
C LEU A 174 -10.45 -4.15 2.27
N PRO A 175 -10.10 -4.85 1.17
CA PRO A 175 -10.69 -4.58 -0.13
C PRO A 175 -12.19 -4.87 -0.07
N ASP A 176 -12.97 -4.25 -0.96
CA ASP A 176 -14.41 -4.49 -1.00
C ASP A 176 -14.72 -5.92 -1.42
N LEU A 177 -14.97 -6.76 -0.42
CA LEU A 177 -15.27 -8.18 -0.61
C LEU A 177 -16.56 -8.37 -1.42
N GLY A 178 -17.48 -7.40 -1.36
CA GLY A 178 -18.73 -7.43 -2.11
C GLY A 178 -18.55 -7.30 -3.62
N LEU A 179 -17.38 -6.85 -4.08
CA LEU A 179 -17.02 -6.78 -5.50
C LEU A 179 -16.38 -8.07 -6.01
N THR A 180 -16.03 -9.01 -5.13
CA THR A 180 -15.42 -10.28 -5.57
C THR A 180 -16.42 -11.13 -6.34
N PRO A 181 -15.99 -11.82 -7.42
CA PRO A 181 -16.87 -12.73 -8.15
C PRO A 181 -17.54 -13.75 -7.23
N ARG A 182 -16.84 -14.25 -6.19
CA ARG A 182 -17.40 -15.16 -5.19
C ARG A 182 -18.68 -14.64 -4.54
N LEU A 183 -18.66 -13.42 -4.00
CA LEU A 183 -19.84 -12.88 -3.31
C LEU A 183 -20.91 -12.40 -4.29
N LEU A 184 -20.53 -11.97 -5.50
CA LEU A 184 -21.48 -11.65 -6.56
C LEU A 184 -22.27 -12.90 -7.01
N ASP A 185 -21.58 -14.02 -7.25
CA ASP A 185 -22.19 -15.30 -7.66
C ASP A 185 -23.15 -15.86 -6.61
N LEU A 186 -22.87 -15.62 -5.33
CA LEU A 186 -23.75 -16.01 -4.22
C LEU A 186 -24.92 -15.03 -3.99
N GLY A 187 -24.99 -13.91 -4.73
CA GLY A 187 -25.98 -12.85 -4.51
C GLY A 187 -25.77 -12.08 -3.20
N LEU A 188 -24.55 -12.12 -2.65
CA LEU A 188 -24.17 -11.53 -1.37
C LEU A 188 -23.32 -10.25 -1.52
N GLY A 189 -23.14 -9.72 -2.73
CA GLY A 189 -22.31 -8.53 -2.98
C GLY A 189 -22.60 -7.36 -2.04
N ALA A 190 -23.88 -6.97 -1.89
CA ALA A 190 -24.25 -5.89 -0.98
C ALA A 190 -23.91 -6.17 0.50
N GLN A 191 -23.99 -7.44 0.93
CA GLN A 191 -23.63 -7.83 2.29
C GLN A 191 -22.10 -7.81 2.48
N GLY A 192 -21.35 -8.23 1.46
CA GLY A 192 -19.89 -8.13 1.43
C GLY A 192 -19.38 -6.69 1.51
N SER A 193 -19.99 -5.77 0.76
CA SER A 193 -19.62 -4.35 0.83
C SER A 193 -19.96 -3.73 2.17
N ALA A 194 -21.13 -4.05 2.74
CA ALA A 194 -21.51 -3.58 4.08
C ALA A 194 -20.57 -4.12 5.18
N LEU A 195 -20.16 -5.39 5.09
CA LEU A 195 -19.15 -5.98 5.96
C LEU A 195 -17.81 -5.22 5.83
N THR A 196 -17.39 -4.96 4.59
CA THR A 196 -16.14 -4.23 4.31
C THR A 196 -16.18 -2.83 4.93
N ASP A 197 -17.26 -2.08 4.73
CA ASP A 197 -17.41 -0.73 5.29
C ASP A 197 -17.37 -0.75 6.82
N ALA A 198 -18.04 -1.73 7.44
CA ALA A 198 -18.03 -1.90 8.88
C ALA A 198 -16.62 -2.25 9.41
N PHE A 199 -15.90 -3.14 8.72
CA PHE A 199 -14.52 -3.50 9.06
C PHE A 199 -13.59 -2.28 8.96
N ASN A 200 -13.60 -1.58 7.83
CA ASN A 200 -12.72 -0.44 7.57
C ASN A 200 -13.02 0.74 8.51
N GLY A 201 -14.30 0.95 8.85
CA GLY A 201 -14.71 1.91 9.88
C GLY A 201 -14.22 1.53 11.28
N ALA A 202 -14.32 0.25 11.64
CA ALA A 202 -13.82 -0.26 12.92
C ALA A 202 -12.29 -0.18 13.03
N LEU A 203 -11.57 -0.47 11.94
CA LEU A 203 -10.11 -0.34 11.89
C LEU A 203 -9.67 1.10 12.16
N ASN A 204 -10.25 2.08 11.47
CA ASN A 204 -9.94 3.49 11.67
C ASN A 204 -10.26 3.96 13.10
N THR A 205 -11.40 3.53 13.64
CA THR A 205 -11.78 3.84 15.03
C THR A 205 -10.80 3.20 16.03
N GLY A 206 -10.39 1.96 15.76
CA GLY A 206 -9.42 1.22 16.57
C GLY A 206 -8.04 1.87 16.61
N LEU A 207 -7.52 2.30 15.44
CA LEU A 207 -6.25 3.01 15.33
C LEU A 207 -6.27 4.31 16.14
N ALA A 208 -7.34 5.11 16.00
CA ALA A 208 -7.51 6.34 16.76
C ALA A 208 -7.62 6.08 18.26
N GLY A 209 -8.38 5.05 18.67
CA GLY A 209 -8.54 4.65 20.08
C GLY A 209 -7.26 4.14 20.72
N ALA A 210 -6.38 3.49 19.95
CA ALA A 210 -5.06 3.04 20.38
C ALA A 210 -4.00 4.17 20.38
N GLY A 211 -4.33 5.36 19.85
CA GLY A 211 -3.38 6.46 19.71
C GLY A 211 -2.38 6.28 18.57
N PHE A 212 -2.64 5.37 17.63
CA PHE A 212 -1.82 5.10 16.44
C PHE A 212 -2.12 6.09 15.31
N THR A 213 -2.07 7.40 15.60
CA THR A 213 -2.40 8.48 14.66
C THR A 213 -1.35 8.72 13.58
N ASP A 214 -0.19 8.08 13.71
CA ASP A 214 0.94 8.10 12.79
C ASP A 214 0.98 6.87 11.87
N VAL A 215 0.02 5.96 11.98
CA VAL A 215 -0.13 4.82 11.06
C VAL A 215 -0.92 5.27 9.83
N ASN A 216 -0.35 5.05 8.65
CA ASN A 216 -0.98 5.39 7.39
C ASN A 216 -1.96 4.28 6.97
N VAL A 217 -3.07 4.66 6.33
CA VAL A 217 -4.05 3.70 5.80
C VAL A 217 -4.24 3.95 4.31
N PHE A 218 -3.95 2.93 3.49
CA PHE A 218 -4.27 2.93 2.07
C PHE A 218 -5.67 2.34 1.85
N ASP A 219 -6.50 3.07 1.10
CA ASP A 219 -7.89 2.69 0.82
C ASP A 219 -8.02 1.81 -0.41
N SER A 220 -7.83 0.50 -0.21
CA SER A 220 -8.00 -0.50 -1.28
C SER A 220 -9.47 -0.67 -1.67
N ALA A 221 -10.40 -0.60 -0.72
CA ALA A 221 -11.84 -0.66 -1.02
C ALA A 221 -12.26 0.46 -1.97
N GLY A 222 -11.87 1.71 -1.68
CA GLY A 222 -12.10 2.85 -2.57
C GLY A 222 -11.46 2.65 -3.94
N ALA A 223 -10.22 2.16 -3.99
CA ALA A 223 -9.54 1.91 -5.27
C ALA A 223 -10.27 0.87 -6.16
N LEU A 224 -10.79 -0.21 -5.58
CA LEU A 224 -11.57 -1.20 -6.33
C LEU A 224 -12.93 -0.63 -6.77
N ARG A 225 -13.58 0.16 -5.91
CA ARG A 225 -14.85 0.82 -6.24
C ARG A 225 -14.71 1.82 -7.38
N ASP A 226 -13.61 2.57 -7.44
CA ASP A 226 -13.31 3.46 -8.57
C ASP A 226 -13.22 2.69 -9.88
N ILE A 227 -12.55 1.53 -9.87
CA ILE A 227 -12.43 0.65 -11.05
C ILE A 227 -13.82 0.20 -11.52
N VAL A 228 -14.65 -0.29 -10.61
CA VAL A 228 -16.01 -0.76 -10.96
C VAL A 228 -16.92 0.39 -11.42
N ALA A 229 -16.72 1.60 -10.92
CA ALA A 229 -17.52 2.76 -11.29
C ALA A 229 -17.27 3.24 -12.73
N ASP A 230 -16.04 3.10 -13.23
CA ASP A 230 -15.68 3.41 -14.62
C ASP A 230 -14.63 2.41 -15.18
N PRO A 231 -15.02 1.16 -15.48
CA PRO A 231 -14.08 0.11 -15.89
C PRO A 231 -13.25 0.50 -17.12
N GLY A 232 -13.89 1.20 -18.07
CA GLY A 232 -13.26 1.63 -19.31
C GLY A 232 -12.12 2.63 -19.11
N ALA A 233 -12.21 3.51 -18.10
CA ALA A 233 -11.13 4.42 -17.75
C ALA A 233 -9.87 3.70 -17.23
N PHE A 234 -10.03 2.49 -16.71
CA PHE A 234 -8.94 1.64 -16.22
C PHE A 234 -8.57 0.51 -17.19
N GLY A 235 -9.20 0.45 -18.37
CA GLY A 235 -8.90 -0.55 -19.40
C GLY A 235 -9.60 -1.91 -19.20
N PHE A 236 -10.55 -2.01 -18.27
CA PHE A 236 -11.27 -3.26 -18.01
C PHE A 236 -12.54 -3.38 -18.86
N ALA A 237 -12.76 -4.59 -19.37
CA ALA A 237 -14.00 -5.03 -20.01
C ALA A 237 -14.85 -5.88 -19.05
N ASN A 238 -14.23 -6.55 -18.09
CA ASN A 238 -14.92 -7.36 -17.09
C ASN A 238 -14.40 -7.05 -15.68
N VAL A 239 -15.32 -6.68 -14.78
CA VAL A 239 -15.05 -6.37 -13.37
C VAL A 239 -15.86 -7.23 -12.40
N THR A 240 -16.60 -8.22 -12.89
CA THR A 240 -17.54 -9.02 -12.10
C THR A 240 -17.17 -10.50 -12.07
N ASP A 241 -16.56 -11.04 -13.12
CA ASP A 241 -16.25 -12.46 -13.25
C ASP A 241 -14.74 -12.72 -13.07
N GLY A 242 -14.40 -13.92 -12.59
CA GLY A 242 -13.03 -14.40 -12.56
C GLY A 242 -12.58 -14.94 -13.91
N CYS A 243 -11.42 -14.49 -14.39
CA CYS A 243 -10.84 -14.93 -15.66
C CYS A 243 -10.67 -16.47 -15.77
N LEU A 244 -10.37 -17.17 -14.66
CA LEU A 244 -10.26 -18.64 -14.63
C LEU A 244 -11.53 -19.37 -15.09
N ASN A 245 -12.70 -18.71 -15.03
CA ASN A 245 -13.98 -19.27 -15.47
C ASN A 245 -14.29 -18.98 -16.95
N ASP A 246 -13.47 -18.17 -17.64
CA ASP A 246 -13.61 -17.85 -19.07
C ASP A 246 -12.43 -18.43 -19.86
N LEU A 247 -12.71 -19.42 -20.71
CA LEU A 247 -11.71 -20.05 -21.57
C LEU A 247 -11.07 -19.05 -22.55
N THR A 248 -11.80 -18.03 -23.00
CA THR A 248 -11.27 -16.99 -23.88
C THR A 248 -10.22 -16.16 -23.15
N CYS A 249 -10.51 -15.82 -21.89
CA CYS A 249 -9.61 -15.12 -21.00
C CYS A 249 -8.34 -15.94 -20.72
N LEU A 250 -8.51 -17.21 -20.33
CA LEU A 250 -7.39 -18.13 -20.05
C LEU A 250 -6.42 -18.34 -21.22
N LEU A 251 -6.93 -18.34 -22.45
CA LEU A 251 -6.12 -18.62 -23.64
C LEU A 251 -5.52 -17.35 -24.27
N SER A 252 -5.83 -16.17 -23.75
CA SER A 252 -5.41 -14.89 -24.34
C SER A 252 -4.95 -13.91 -23.26
N PRO A 253 -3.63 -13.66 -23.13
CA PRO A 253 -3.12 -12.64 -22.22
C PRO A 253 -3.76 -11.27 -22.43
N THR A 254 -3.99 -10.88 -23.69
CA THR A 254 -4.65 -9.61 -24.01
C THR A 254 -6.11 -9.53 -23.54
N VAL A 255 -6.81 -10.65 -23.45
CA VAL A 255 -8.16 -10.66 -22.85
C VAL A 255 -8.04 -10.65 -21.33
N ALA A 256 -7.12 -11.43 -20.75
CA ALA A 256 -6.86 -11.43 -19.31
C ALA A 256 -6.48 -10.05 -18.76
N ASP A 257 -5.77 -9.22 -19.54
CA ASP A 257 -5.45 -7.84 -19.18
C ASP A 257 -6.69 -6.92 -19.07
N THR A 258 -7.83 -7.35 -19.60
CA THR A 258 -9.11 -6.61 -19.52
C THR A 258 -10.04 -7.13 -18.41
N TYR A 259 -9.59 -8.10 -17.61
CA TYR A 259 -10.30 -8.62 -16.44
C TYR A 259 -9.74 -8.03 -15.16
N MET A 260 -10.62 -7.63 -14.24
CA MET A 260 -10.23 -7.15 -12.92
C MET A 260 -9.79 -8.30 -11.99
N PHE A 261 -10.45 -9.44 -12.08
CA PHE A 261 -10.23 -10.61 -11.23
C PHE A 261 -9.66 -11.80 -12.01
N TRP A 262 -8.64 -12.42 -11.45
CA TRP A 262 -8.06 -13.63 -12.01
C TRP A 262 -8.91 -14.85 -11.67
N ASP A 263 -9.25 -15.02 -10.38
CA ASP A 263 -10.13 -16.07 -9.90
C ASP A 263 -11.35 -15.45 -9.18
N ASP A 264 -11.98 -16.19 -8.26
CA ASP A 264 -13.19 -15.73 -7.60
C ASP A 264 -12.96 -14.69 -6.49
N ILE A 265 -11.71 -14.39 -6.12
CA ILE A 265 -11.37 -13.42 -5.07
C ILE A 265 -10.10 -12.60 -5.36
N HIS A 266 -9.15 -13.12 -6.15
CA HIS A 266 -7.86 -12.51 -6.37
C HIS A 266 -7.84 -11.62 -7.63
N PRO A 267 -7.27 -10.40 -7.55
CA PRO A 267 -7.13 -9.52 -8.70
C PRO A 267 -6.16 -10.06 -9.77
N THR A 268 -6.34 -9.61 -11.01
CA THR A 268 -5.32 -9.79 -12.07
C THR A 268 -4.11 -8.90 -11.84
N THR A 269 -3.03 -9.17 -12.58
CA THR A 269 -1.81 -8.34 -12.58
C THR A 269 -2.10 -6.87 -12.92
N VAL A 270 -3.05 -6.60 -13.83
CA VAL A 270 -3.45 -5.22 -14.19
C VAL A 270 -4.09 -4.50 -13.01
N THR A 271 -4.96 -5.17 -12.27
CA THR A 271 -5.55 -4.59 -11.05
C THR A 271 -4.48 -4.37 -9.98
N HIS A 272 -3.56 -5.33 -9.80
CA HIS A 272 -2.43 -5.17 -8.89
C HIS A 272 -1.52 -3.99 -9.26
N ASP A 273 -1.26 -3.77 -10.55
CA ASP A 273 -0.47 -2.63 -11.04
C ASP A 273 -1.13 -1.29 -10.75
N ILE A 274 -2.46 -1.20 -10.88
CA ILE A 274 -3.22 0.02 -10.52
C ILE A 274 -3.10 0.28 -9.01
N LEU A 275 -3.23 -0.75 -8.18
CA LEU A 275 -3.08 -0.62 -6.73
C LEU A 275 -1.65 -0.22 -6.36
N ALA A 276 -0.63 -0.81 -6.98
CA ALA A 276 0.77 -0.44 -6.78
C ALA A 276 1.03 1.02 -7.12
N GLN A 277 0.55 1.51 -8.27
CA GLN A 277 0.71 2.91 -8.68
C GLN A 277 0.04 3.89 -7.70
N ARG A 278 -1.19 3.57 -7.24
CA ARG A 278 -1.89 4.40 -6.25
C ARG A 278 -1.16 4.41 -4.91
N LEU A 279 -0.65 3.26 -4.48
CA LEU A 279 0.12 3.15 -3.24
C LEU A 279 1.48 3.87 -3.35
N GLU A 280 2.17 3.76 -4.48
CA GLU A 280 3.42 4.51 -4.75
C GLU A 280 3.20 6.01 -4.62
N VAL A 281 2.13 6.53 -5.23
CA VAL A 281 1.74 7.94 -5.09
C VAL A 281 1.49 8.28 -3.62
N ALA A 282 0.79 7.43 -2.86
CA ALA A 282 0.54 7.68 -1.44
C ALA A 282 1.83 7.73 -0.62
N LEU A 283 2.75 6.78 -0.82
CA LEU A 283 4.05 6.70 -0.16
C LEU A 283 4.89 7.95 -0.44
N MET A 284 4.92 8.42 -1.69
CA MET A 284 5.70 9.58 -2.10
C MET A 284 5.14 10.92 -1.55
N HIS A 285 3.83 11.00 -1.30
CA HIS A 285 3.19 12.20 -0.72
C HIS A 285 3.21 12.23 0.81
N ALA A 286 3.35 11.08 1.46
CA ALA A 286 3.47 11.00 2.92
C ALA A 286 4.81 11.53 3.43
N ILE A 287 5.81 11.67 2.55
CA ILE A 287 7.08 12.32 2.86
C ILE A 287 6.81 13.82 3.08
N PRO A 288 7.03 14.37 4.30
CA PRO A 288 6.91 15.80 4.52
C PRO A 288 7.83 16.51 3.53
N VAL A 289 7.37 17.58 2.90
CA VAL A 289 8.20 18.43 2.04
C VAL A 289 8.66 19.67 2.82
N PRO A 290 9.52 19.55 3.87
CA PRO A 290 9.87 20.71 4.68
C PRO A 290 10.72 21.71 3.87
N ALA A 291 11.50 21.29 2.87
CA ALA A 291 12.43 22.20 2.21
C ALA A 291 11.78 23.14 1.18
N ALA A 292 10.80 22.67 0.40
CA ALA A 292 10.27 23.43 -0.73
C ALA A 292 9.45 24.67 -0.29
N VAL A 293 8.68 24.54 0.79
CA VAL A 293 7.83 25.63 1.30
C VAL A 293 8.68 26.78 1.86
N TRP A 294 9.75 26.48 2.58
CA TRP A 294 10.67 27.50 3.11
C TRP A 294 11.51 28.16 2.01
N LEU A 295 11.90 27.43 0.95
CA LEU A 295 12.59 27.99 -0.20
C LEU A 295 11.69 28.93 -1.01
N PHE A 296 10.42 28.57 -1.24
CA PHE A 296 9.46 29.45 -1.89
C PHE A 296 9.14 30.69 -1.05
N ALA A 297 8.92 30.53 0.25
CA ALA A 297 8.64 31.66 1.14
C ALA A 297 9.82 32.63 1.24
N SER A 298 11.05 32.12 1.32
CA SER A 298 12.26 32.96 1.36
C SER A 298 12.53 33.67 0.02
N ALA A 299 12.28 33.02 -1.12
CA ALA A 299 12.37 33.64 -2.44
C ALA A 299 11.34 34.79 -2.61
N LEU A 300 10.11 34.60 -2.16
CA LEU A 300 9.07 35.63 -2.20
C LEU A 300 9.40 36.83 -1.29
N MET A 301 9.95 36.59 -0.10
CA MET A 301 10.40 37.65 0.80
C MET A 301 11.58 38.45 0.22
N ALA A 302 12.55 37.78 -0.41
CA ALA A 302 13.69 38.44 -1.06
C ALA A 302 13.24 39.34 -2.23
N LEU A 303 12.30 38.87 -3.05
CA LEU A 303 11.69 39.65 -4.15
C LEU A 303 10.90 40.86 -3.63
N GLY A 304 10.14 40.69 -2.54
CA GLY A 304 9.39 41.77 -1.89
C GLY A 304 10.30 42.87 -1.31
N TRP A 305 11.43 42.48 -0.72
CA TRP A 305 12.41 43.42 -0.17
C TRP A 305 13.17 44.18 -1.27
N ALA A 306 13.53 43.51 -2.35
CA ALA A 306 14.16 44.15 -3.51
C ALA A 306 13.26 45.22 -4.16
N ARG A 307 11.95 44.94 -4.29
CA ARG A 307 10.99 45.91 -4.85
C ARG A 307 10.80 47.15 -3.98
N ARG A 308 10.90 47.03 -2.65
CA ARG A 308 10.77 48.17 -1.72
C ARG A 308 11.98 49.10 -1.69
N ARG A 309 13.11 48.71 -2.26
CA ARG A 309 14.32 49.55 -2.34
C ARG A 309 14.44 50.33 -3.65
N VAL A 310 13.61 50.01 -4.64
CA VAL A 310 13.61 50.64 -5.96
C VAL A 310 12.46 51.66 -6.11
N ALA A 311 11.49 51.65 -5.21
CA ALA A 311 10.45 52.69 -5.06
C ALA A 311 10.86 53.71 -4.00
#